data_AF-M6FF67-F1
#
_entry.id   AF-M6FF67-F1
#
_cell.length_a   1.000
_cell.length_b   1.000
_cell.length_c   1.000
_cell.angle_alpha   90.00
_cell.angle_beta   90.00
_cell.angle_gamma   90.00
#
_symmetry.space_group_name_H-M   'P 1'
#
loop_
_entity.id
_entity.type
_entity.pdbx_description
1 polymer ?
#
loop_
_entity_poly.entity_id
_entity_poly.type
_entity_poly.pdbx_seq_one_letter_code
_entity_poly.pdbx_strand_id
1 'polypeptide(L)' 'MSIEEILTATPGIVRDDILACLSYSSEVISRESLLAS' A
#
# COMPACT_ATOMS: atom_id res chain seq x y z
N MET A 1 -2.18 10.98 5.96
CA MET A 1 -3.04 10.72 4.80
C MET A 1 -3.83 9.47 5.10
N SER A 2 -5.14 9.58 5.32
CA SER A 2 -6.04 8.46 5.57
C SER A 2 -6.47 7.80 4.26
N ILE A 3 -7.02 6.58 4.34
CA ILE A 3 -7.59 5.88 3.19
C ILE A 3 -8.75 6.68 2.60
N GLU A 4 -9.56 7.31 3.45
CA GLU A 4 -10.71 8.11 3.04
C GLU A 4 -10.28 9.36 2.24
N GLU A 5 -9.18 10.00 2.63
CA GLU A 5 -8.61 11.14 1.88
C GLU A 5 -8.14 10.70 0.48
N ILE A 6 -7.50 9.53 0.38
CA ILE A 6 -7.03 8.97 -0.90
C ILE A 6 -8.21 8.64 -1.82
N LEU A 7 -9.22 7.93 -1.31
CA LEU A 7 -10.41 7.58 -2.09
C LEU A 7 -11.17 8.82 -2.58
N THR A 8 -11.21 9.87 -1.78
CA THR A 8 -11.85 11.14 -2.17
C THR A 8 -11.04 11.87 -3.24
N ALA A 9 -9.71 11.83 -3.16
CA ALA A 9 -8.81 12.52 -4.08
C ALA A 9 -8.55 11.77 -5.40
N THR A 10 -8.78 10.45 -5.44
CA THR A 10 -8.53 9.60 -6.62
C THR A 10 -9.78 8.83 -7.06
N PRO A 11 -10.67 9.48 -7.84
CA PRO A 11 -11.84 8.82 -8.41
C PRO A 11 -11.41 7.65 -9.32
N GLY A 12 -11.88 6.44 -9.00
CA GLY A 12 -11.56 5.22 -9.75
C GLY A 12 -10.60 4.26 -9.04
N ILE A 13 -9.95 4.69 -7.96
CA ILE A 13 -9.27 3.80 -7.01
C ILE A 13 -10.33 3.27 -6.03
N VAL A 14 -10.34 1.96 -5.79
CA VAL A 14 -11.16 1.34 -4.75
C VAL A 14 -10.32 0.94 -3.55
N ARG A 15 -10.98 0.68 -2.41
CA ARG A 15 -10.30 0.34 -1.14
C ARG A 15 -9.35 -0.86 -1.30
N ASP A 16 -9.73 -1.84 -2.11
CA ASP A 16 -8.93 -3.04 -2.34
C ASP A 16 -7.61 -2.74 -3.05
N ASP A 17 -7.59 -1.76 -3.96
CA ASP A 17 -6.35 -1.34 -4.64
C ASP A 17 -5.34 -0.76 -3.63
N ILE A 18 -5.84 0.04 -2.67
CA ILE A 18 -5.03 0.64 -1.61
C ILE A 18 -4.46 -0.46 -0.71
N LEU A 19 -5.29 -1.43 -0.31
CA LEU A 19 -4.86 -2.54 0.54
C LEU A 19 -3.86 -3.46 -0.17
N ALA A 20 -4.07 -3.74 -1.47
CA ALA A 20 -3.13 -4.49 -2.27
C ALA A 20 -1.77 -3.79 -2.36
N CYS A 21 -1.77 -2.47 -2.55
CA CYS A 21 -0.56 -1.66 -2.61
C CYS A 21 0.21 -1.67 -1.27
N LEU A 22 -0.51 -1.54 -0.15
CA LEU A 22 0.07 -1.64 1.20
C LEU A 22 0.65 -3.04 1.46
N SER A 23 -0.07 -4.09 1.09
CA SER A 23 0.37 -5.49 1.26
C SER A 23 1.64 -5.76 0.46
N TYR A 24 1.66 -5.37 -0.82
CA TYR A 24 2.85 -5.50 -1.67
C TYR A 24 4.05 -4.74 -1.08
N SER A 25 3.83 -3.49 -0.66
CA SER A 25 4.88 -2.67 -0.06
C SER A 25 5.44 -3.31 1.21
N SER A 26 4.57 -3.85 2.07
CA SER A 26 4.97 -4.57 3.28
C SER A 26 5.80 -5.82 2.98
N GLU A 27 5.40 -6.60 1.98
CA GLU A 27 6.13 -7.81 1.56
C GLU A 27 7.52 -7.46 1.01
N VAL A 28 7.61 -6.47 0.13
CA VAL A 28 8.89 -6.03 -0.45
C VAL A 28 9.81 -5.51 0.65
N ILE A 29 9.33 -4.64 1.55
CA ILE A 29 10.13 -4.13 2.67
C ILE A 29 10.63 -5.27 3.56
N SER A 30 9.76 -6.26 3.85
CA SER A 30 10.14 -7.42 4.64
C SER A 30 11.25 -8.23 3.99
N ARG A 31 11.17 -8.45 2.66
CA ARG A 31 12.20 -9.16 1.90
C ARG A 31 13.52 -8.38 1.82
N GLU A 32 13.46 -7.08 1.58
CA GLU A 32 14.63 -6.21 1.58
C GLU A 32 15.31 -6.16 2.96
N SER A 33 14.52 -6.11 4.05
CA SER A 33 15.05 -6.16 5.41
C SER A 33 15.77 -7.47 5.72
N LEU A 34 15.26 -8.60 5.20
CA LEU A 34 15.90 -9.92 5.34
C LEU A 34 17.24 -9.98 4.58
N LEU A 35 17.33 -9.35 3.42
CA LEU A 35 18.56 -9.32 2.60
C LEU A 35 19.62 -8.36 3.14
N ALA A 36 19.20 -7.33 3.89
CA ALA A 36 20.09 -6.38 4.57
C ALA A 36 20.64 -6.89 5.92
N SER A 37 20.32 -8.13 6.31
CA SER A 37 20.75 -8.81 7.54
C SER A 37 21.93 -9.74 7.30
#